data_AF-E1NSB6-F1
#
_entry.id   AF-E1NSB6-F1
#
_cell.length_a   1.000
_cell.length_b   1.000
_cell.length_c   1.000
_cell.angle_alpha   90.00
_cell.angle_beta   90.00
_cell.angle_gamma   90.00
#
_symmetry.space_group_name_H-M   'P 1'
#
loop_
_entity.id
_entity.type
_entity.pdbx_description
1 polymer ?
#
loop_
_entity_poly.entity_id
_entity_poly.type
_entity_poly.pdbx_seq_one_letter_code
_entity_poly.pdbx_strand_id
1 'polypeptide(L)'
;MVIPIAYYLPAITGPGHRLIFSLSGFITKSGWNIVLLLISFYILRIVFSIFSYDSGLPSGIFLPILAMGAVIGASYGMLMVNLHLMPAHLVVNLIIFSMAGYFAVIIRAPFTAIILITEMVGSLLHLMPLAVVAFVGLIIDNLMDGKPIYGMLAAHMQLNDMTQDESGHEDQITVPVYEGSSMIDKSISQISWPKNTLVKLIKRGSRDIIPNGKTKIVAGDALILVIDEGQRATVYDEMTKLQGFI
;
A
#
# COMPACT_ATOMS: atom_id res chain seq x y z
N MET A 1 19.31 -5.60 7.84
CA MET A 1 20.77 -5.34 7.99
C MET A 1 21.14 -4.12 8.85
N VAL A 2 20.21 -3.46 9.56
CA VAL A 2 20.50 -2.18 10.27
C VAL A 2 20.85 -2.36 11.75
N ILE A 3 20.84 -3.60 12.27
CA ILE A 3 20.98 -3.90 13.71
C ILE A 3 22.31 -3.39 14.32
N PRO A 4 23.49 -3.55 13.70
CA PRO A 4 24.74 -3.06 14.28
C PRO A 4 24.80 -1.53 14.34
N ILE A 5 24.26 -0.85 13.32
CA ILE A 5 24.27 0.61 13.20
C ILE A 5 23.25 1.25 14.15
N ALA A 6 22.13 0.55 14.42
CA ALA A 6 21.15 0.94 15.42
C ALA A 6 21.76 1.12 16.82
N TYR A 7 22.76 0.30 17.15
CA TYR A 7 23.43 0.33 18.43
C TYR A 7 24.32 1.56 18.59
N TYR A 8 25.03 1.98 17.54
CA TYR A 8 25.96 3.11 17.59
C TYR A 8 25.30 4.46 17.27
N LEU A 9 24.30 4.52 16.40
CA LEU A 9 23.58 5.75 16.04
C LEU A 9 22.04 5.57 16.06
N PRO A 10 21.44 5.46 17.26
CA PRO A 10 19.99 5.20 17.42
C PRO A 10 19.11 6.37 16.94
N ALA A 11 19.67 7.55 16.67
CA ALA A 11 18.93 8.66 16.09
C ALA A 11 18.70 8.49 14.58
N ILE A 12 19.61 7.78 13.89
CA ILE A 12 19.58 7.53 12.44
C ILE A 12 18.74 6.29 12.15
N THR A 13 18.78 5.32 13.06
CA THR A 13 18.03 4.07 12.93
C THR A 13 16.69 4.13 13.66
N GLY A 14 15.62 3.66 13.01
CA GLY A 14 14.27 3.61 13.56
C GLY A 14 13.30 4.57 12.86
N PRO A 15 12.05 4.64 13.34
CA PRO A 15 10.95 5.25 12.58
C PRO A 15 11.02 6.79 12.53
N GLY A 16 11.86 7.44 13.35
CA GLY A 16 12.16 8.87 13.25
C GLY A 16 11.47 9.80 14.25
N HIS A 17 10.54 9.32 15.10
CA HIS A 17 9.88 10.20 16.08
C HIS A 17 10.88 10.89 17.02
N ARG A 18 11.90 10.15 17.51
CA ARG A 18 12.94 10.69 18.41
C ARG A 18 13.72 11.82 17.77
N LEU A 19 13.90 11.76 16.45
CA LEU A 19 14.58 12.79 15.69
C LEU A 19 13.76 14.08 15.64
N ILE A 20 12.46 13.96 15.36
CA ILE A 20 11.55 15.11 15.31
C ILE A 20 11.59 15.88 16.64
N PHE A 21 11.55 15.17 17.77
CA PHE A 21 11.63 15.82 19.08
C PHE A 21 13.03 16.36 19.43
N SER A 22 14.11 15.66 19.04
CA SER A 22 15.48 16.10 19.35
C SER A 22 15.90 17.33 18.55
N LEU A 23 15.32 17.55 17.35
CA LEU A 23 15.56 18.73 16.51
C LEU A 23 15.30 20.03 17.27
N SER A 24 14.30 20.08 18.15
CA SER A 24 14.01 21.26 18.98
C SER A 24 15.20 21.68 19.87
N GLY A 25 15.97 20.71 20.38
CA GLY A 25 17.13 20.97 21.22
C GLY A 25 18.34 21.52 20.47
N PHE A 26 18.42 21.31 19.14
CA PHE A 26 19.49 21.86 18.31
C PHE A 26 19.24 23.32 17.90
N ILE A 27 18.00 23.81 17.99
CA ILE A 27 17.59 25.17 17.60
C ILE A 27 18.25 26.25 18.48
N THR A 28 18.58 25.91 19.72
CA THR A 28 19.27 26.84 20.65
C THR A 28 20.74 27.05 20.31
N LYS A 29 21.33 26.18 19.48
CA LYS A 29 22.72 26.30 19.03
C LYS A 29 22.70 26.84 17.61
N SER A 30 23.21 28.05 17.40
CA SER A 30 23.39 28.62 16.06
C SER A 30 24.80 28.33 15.55
N GLY A 31 24.93 27.95 14.27
CA GLY A 31 26.22 27.72 13.63
C GLY A 31 26.14 26.91 12.34
N TRP A 32 27.06 27.18 11.41
CA TRP A 32 27.19 26.49 10.13
C TRP A 32 27.42 24.98 10.27
N ASN A 33 28.09 24.55 11.34
CA ASN A 33 28.34 23.14 11.63
C ASN A 33 27.04 22.34 11.81
N ILE A 34 25.99 22.97 12.34
CA ILE A 34 24.70 22.30 12.57
C ILE A 34 23.95 22.13 11.25
N VAL A 35 23.98 23.14 10.38
CA VAL A 35 23.40 23.05 9.04
C VAL A 35 24.05 21.92 8.25
N LEU A 36 25.39 21.84 8.25
CA LEU A 36 26.14 20.75 7.60
C LEU A 36 25.79 19.38 8.19
N LEU A 37 25.66 19.28 9.52
CA LEU A 37 25.27 18.05 10.18
C LEU A 37 23.86 17.60 9.76
N LEU A 38 22.88 18.51 9.72
CA LEU A 38 21.51 18.20 9.33
C LEU A 38 21.41 17.75 7.86
N ILE A 39 22.14 18.41 6.96
CA ILE A 39 22.21 18.02 5.55
C ILE A 39 22.86 16.64 5.39
N SER A 40 23.98 16.41 6.08
CA SER A 40 24.66 15.10 6.09
C SER A 40 23.73 13.99 6.60
N PHE A 41 22.99 14.28 7.68
CA PHE A 41 22.01 13.37 8.25
C PHE A 41 20.87 13.04 7.27
N TYR A 42 20.36 14.04 6.54
CA TYR A 42 19.33 13.85 5.52
C TYR A 42 19.79 12.89 4.43
N ILE A 43 20.98 13.12 3.87
CA ILE A 43 21.58 12.27 2.82
C ILE A 43 21.76 10.84 3.33
N LEU A 44 22.35 10.69 4.52
CA LEU A 44 22.59 9.39 5.11
C LEU A 44 21.28 8.61 5.30
N ARG A 45 20.22 9.30 5.72
CA ARG A 45 18.91 8.67 5.93
C ARG A 45 18.26 8.24 4.62
N ILE A 46 18.46 8.97 3.51
CA ILE A 46 17.96 8.54 2.18
C ILE A 46 18.64 7.23 1.81
N VAL A 47 19.97 7.18 1.93
CA VAL A 47 20.77 5.99 1.61
C VAL A 47 20.32 4.79 2.46
N PHE A 48 20.20 4.95 3.78
CA PHE A 48 19.71 3.88 4.65
C PHE A 48 18.28 3.45 4.35
N SER A 49 17.41 4.39 3.97
CA SER A 49 16.02 4.07 3.63
C SER A 49 15.97 3.20 2.39
N ILE A 50 16.74 3.53 1.34
CA ILE A 50 16.84 2.72 0.11
C ILE A 50 17.30 1.29 0.45
N PHE A 51 18.37 1.13 1.22
CA PHE A 51 18.85 -0.21 1.63
C PHE A 51 17.86 -0.97 2.52
N SER A 52 17.04 -0.26 3.30
CA SER A 52 16.08 -0.90 4.21
C SER A 52 14.80 -1.33 3.49
N TYR A 53 14.34 -0.56 2.50
CA TYR A 53 13.16 -0.90 1.70
C TYR A 53 13.37 -2.16 0.86
N ASP A 54 14.60 -2.43 0.42
CA ASP A 54 14.95 -3.63 -0.34
C ASP A 54 14.85 -4.94 0.48
N SER A 55 14.72 -4.84 1.81
CA SER A 55 14.58 -6.01 2.68
C SER A 55 13.19 -6.65 2.66
N GLY A 56 12.20 -6.06 1.96
CA GLY A 56 10.84 -6.61 1.82
C GLY A 56 10.02 -6.67 3.11
N LEU A 57 10.52 -6.13 4.22
CA LEU A 57 9.81 -6.13 5.49
C LEU A 57 8.65 -5.13 5.44
N PRO A 58 7.41 -5.54 5.79
CA PRO A 58 6.27 -4.64 5.85
C PRO A 58 6.55 -3.58 6.93
N SER A 59 6.89 -2.38 6.50
CA SER A 59 7.21 -1.25 7.37
C SER A 59 6.41 -0.03 6.92
N GLY A 60 5.89 0.72 7.90
CA GLY A 60 5.13 1.93 7.62
C GLY A 60 6.03 3.03 7.08
N ILE A 61 5.69 3.57 5.91
CA ILE A 61 6.43 4.67 5.24
C ILE A 61 6.17 6.05 5.88
N PHE A 62 5.10 6.13 6.68
CA PHE A 62 4.54 7.35 7.23
C PHE A 62 5.53 8.18 8.07
N LEU A 63 6.08 7.57 9.13
CA LEU A 63 6.95 8.25 10.08
C LEU A 63 8.33 8.61 9.49
N PRO A 64 8.96 7.76 8.65
CA PRO A 64 10.15 8.14 7.90
C PRO A 64 9.96 9.38 7.01
N ILE A 65 8.82 9.49 6.31
CA ILE A 65 8.49 10.66 5.48
C ILE A 65 8.41 11.93 6.34
N LEU A 66 7.70 11.86 7.46
CA LEU A 66 7.61 13.00 8.38
C LEU A 66 8.98 13.43 8.92
N ALA A 67 9.81 12.48 9.30
CA ALA A 67 11.13 12.78 9.81
C ALA A 67 12.05 13.40 8.74
N MET A 68 11.91 13.00 7.47
CA MET A 68 12.59 13.67 6.36
C MET A 68 12.14 15.12 6.20
N GLY A 69 10.83 15.37 6.21
CA GLY A 69 10.29 16.73 6.16
C GLY A 69 10.77 17.60 7.33
N ALA A 70 10.86 17.02 8.53
CA ALA A 70 11.37 17.72 9.72
C ALA A 70 12.84 18.14 9.56
N VAL A 71 13.68 17.25 9.04
CA VAL A 71 15.10 17.54 8.80
C VAL A 71 15.29 18.59 7.72
N ILE A 72 14.48 18.55 6.65
CA ILE A 72 14.49 19.59 5.60
C ILE A 72 14.15 20.96 6.21
N GLY A 73 13.05 21.03 6.98
CA GLY A 73 12.61 22.27 7.61
C GLY A 73 13.62 22.83 8.61
N ALA A 74 14.25 21.94 9.39
CA ALA A 74 15.32 22.33 10.32
C ALA A 74 16.57 22.82 9.58
N SER A 75 16.99 22.13 8.52
CA SER A 75 18.16 22.52 7.72
C SER A 75 17.95 23.89 7.10
N TYR A 76 16.78 24.11 6.48
CA TYR A 76 16.41 25.39 5.87
C TYR A 76 16.28 26.50 6.93
N GLY A 77 15.59 26.24 8.04
CA GLY A 77 15.43 27.21 9.11
C GLY A 77 16.76 27.62 9.74
N MET A 78 17.64 26.66 10.05
CA MET A 78 18.96 26.96 10.58
C MET A 78 19.84 27.71 9.58
N LEU A 79 19.72 27.41 8.27
CA LEU A 79 20.39 28.18 7.24
C LEU A 79 19.94 29.65 7.25
N MET A 80 18.63 29.90 7.30
CA MET A 80 18.07 31.26 7.38
C MET A 80 18.51 32.02 8.64
N VAL A 81 18.61 31.33 9.78
CA VAL A 81 19.12 31.91 11.04
C VAL A 81 20.60 32.29 10.92
N ASN A 82 21.44 31.42 10.34
CA ASN A 82 22.87 31.73 10.13
C ASN A 82 23.08 32.90 9.17
N LEU A 83 22.18 33.07 8.19
CA LEU A 83 22.17 34.22 7.28
C LEU A 83 21.55 35.49 7.89
N HIS A 84 21.13 35.45 9.16
CA HIS A 84 20.46 36.57 9.86
C HIS A 84 19.15 37.03 9.20
N LEU A 85 18.50 36.15 8.42
CA LEU A 85 17.22 36.43 7.74
C LEU A 85 16.01 36.14 8.63
N MET A 86 16.19 35.34 9.69
CA MET A 86 15.11 34.88 10.54
C MET A 86 15.59 34.64 11.98
N PRO A 87 14.79 34.96 13.01
CA PRO A 87 15.11 34.61 14.39
C PRO A 87 14.97 33.11 14.66
N ALA A 88 15.82 32.57 15.54
CA ALA A 88 15.92 31.13 15.81
C ALA A 88 14.61 30.47 16.30
N HIS A 89 13.77 31.21 17.04
CA HIS A 89 12.51 30.65 17.56
C HIS A 89 11.51 30.27 16.45
N LEU A 90 11.62 30.83 15.25
CA LEU A 90 10.75 30.51 14.11
C LEU A 90 11.17 29.23 13.37
N VAL A 91 12.34 28.65 13.66
CA VAL A 91 12.79 27.40 13.04
C VAL A 91 11.81 26.25 13.33
N VAL A 92 11.21 26.22 14.52
CA VAL A 92 10.20 25.21 14.89
C VAL A 92 9.01 25.25 13.93
N ASN A 93 8.57 26.45 13.52
CA ASN A 93 7.45 26.60 12.60
C ASN A 93 7.82 26.06 11.21
N LEU A 94 9.04 26.33 10.73
CA LEU A 94 9.52 25.78 9.46
C LEU A 94 9.64 24.26 9.47
N ILE A 95 10.05 23.66 10.60
CA ILE A 95 10.05 22.21 10.79
C ILE A 95 8.62 21.68 10.61
N ILE A 96 7.66 22.23 11.35
CA ILE A 96 6.25 21.81 11.33
C ILE A 96 5.65 21.95 9.93
N PHE A 97 5.88 23.07 9.25
CA PHE A 97 5.36 23.32 7.90
C PHE A 97 5.99 22.38 6.86
N SER A 98 7.30 22.14 6.96
CA SER A 98 8.00 21.24 6.04
C SER A 98 7.57 19.79 6.24
N MET A 99 7.30 19.36 7.47
CA MET A 99 6.72 18.04 7.75
C MET A 99 5.38 17.85 7.04
N ALA A 100 4.47 18.82 7.18
CA ALA A 100 3.15 18.76 6.56
C ALA A 100 3.20 18.82 5.04
N GLY A 101 3.97 19.75 4.48
CA GLY A 101 4.13 19.90 3.03
C GLY A 101 4.73 18.66 2.38
N TYR A 102 5.81 18.14 2.95
CA TYR A 102 6.50 16.95 2.45
C TYR A 102 5.59 15.71 2.48
N PHE A 103 4.83 15.53 3.56
CA PHE A 103 3.86 14.45 3.67
C PHE A 103 2.68 14.60 2.70
N ALA A 104 2.12 15.81 2.59
CA ALA A 104 1.01 16.12 1.69
C ALA A 104 1.35 15.81 0.23
N VAL A 105 2.57 16.14 -0.20
CA VAL A 105 3.06 15.90 -1.57
C VAL A 105 3.22 14.40 -1.84
N ILE A 106 3.98 13.68 -1.00
CA ILE A 106 4.31 12.26 -1.28
C ILE A 106 3.07 11.37 -1.23
N ILE A 107 2.15 11.64 -0.30
CA ILE A 107 0.93 10.85 -0.11
C ILE A 107 -0.22 11.35 -1.00
N ARG A 108 -0.12 12.59 -1.52
CA ARG A 108 -1.22 13.30 -2.20
C ARG A 108 -2.50 13.42 -1.37
N ALA A 109 -2.33 13.64 -0.06
CA ALA A 109 -3.44 13.76 0.90
C ALA A 109 -3.24 14.99 1.82
N PRO A 110 -3.49 16.23 1.31
CA PRO A 110 -3.19 17.47 2.04
C PRO A 110 -4.00 17.60 3.34
N PHE A 111 -5.29 17.26 3.34
CA PHE A 111 -6.12 17.33 4.55
C PHE A 111 -5.63 16.38 5.65
N THR A 112 -5.26 15.15 5.28
CA THR A 112 -4.66 14.17 6.21
C THR A 112 -3.35 14.70 6.79
N ALA A 113 -2.50 15.31 5.97
CA ALA A 113 -1.26 15.93 6.43
C ALA A 113 -1.51 17.03 7.47
N ILE A 114 -2.44 17.94 7.17
CA ILE A 114 -2.76 19.09 8.03
C ILE A 114 -3.30 18.60 9.37
N ILE A 115 -4.31 17.74 9.36
CA ILE A 115 -4.95 17.22 10.59
C ILE A 115 -3.91 16.50 11.45
N LEU A 116 -3.14 15.60 10.85
CA LEU A 116 -2.17 14.81 11.60
C LEU A 116 -1.09 15.66 12.23
N ILE A 117 -0.50 16.61 11.50
CA ILE A 117 0.55 17.47 12.05
C ILE A 117 -0.03 18.36 13.14
N THR A 118 -1.25 18.82 12.95
CA THR A 118 -1.98 19.59 13.96
C THR A 118 -2.20 18.77 15.24
N GLU A 119 -2.54 17.48 15.13
CA GLU A 119 -2.64 16.57 16.28
C GLU A 119 -1.28 16.33 16.96
N MET A 120 -0.20 16.12 16.19
CA MET A 120 1.14 15.90 16.75
C MET A 120 1.70 17.13 17.47
N VAL A 121 1.41 18.33 16.96
CA VAL A 121 1.83 19.60 17.57
C VAL A 121 0.91 19.99 18.73
N GLY A 122 -0.35 19.53 18.73
CA GLY A 122 -1.33 19.82 19.77
C GLY A 122 -1.90 21.24 19.73
N SER A 123 -1.86 21.92 18.58
CA SER A 123 -2.36 23.29 18.44
C SER A 123 -2.88 23.59 17.03
N LEU A 124 -4.06 24.21 16.96
CA LEU A 124 -4.69 24.67 15.71
C LEU A 124 -4.10 25.97 15.15
N LEU A 125 -3.22 26.64 15.90
CA LEU A 125 -2.71 27.98 15.55
C LEU A 125 -2.02 28.03 14.18
N HIS A 126 -1.46 26.90 13.75
CA HIS A 126 -0.71 26.78 12.50
C HIS A 126 -1.53 26.26 11.31
N LEU A 127 -2.84 26.06 11.47
CA LEU A 127 -3.67 25.37 10.47
C LEU A 127 -3.69 26.07 9.11
N MET A 128 -3.77 27.40 9.09
CA MET A 128 -3.76 28.18 7.85
C MET A 128 -2.41 28.09 7.10
N PRO A 129 -1.25 28.37 7.73
CA PRO A 129 0.06 28.16 7.11
C PRO A 129 0.28 26.71 6.62
N LEU A 130 -0.13 25.72 7.42
CA LEU A 130 -0.04 24.31 7.05
C LEU A 130 -0.81 24.00 5.77
N ALA A 131 -2.04 24.52 5.67
CA ALA A 131 -2.86 24.35 4.48
C ALA A 131 -2.19 24.97 3.25
N VAL A 132 -1.68 26.21 3.36
CA VAL A 132 -1.01 26.88 2.25
C VAL A 132 0.18 26.06 1.75
N VAL A 133 1.06 25.62 2.64
CA VAL A 133 2.25 24.84 2.25
C VAL A 133 1.88 23.49 1.65
N ALA A 134 0.90 22.79 2.23
CA ALA A 134 0.43 21.50 1.73
C ALA A 134 -0.19 21.60 0.32
N PHE A 135 -1.05 22.60 0.09
CA PHE A 135 -1.71 22.78 -1.21
C PHE A 135 -0.75 23.32 -2.28
N VAL A 136 0.13 24.28 -1.94
CA VAL A 136 1.14 24.79 -2.88
C VAL A 136 2.09 23.66 -3.28
N GLY A 137 2.54 22.85 -2.33
CA GLY A 137 3.36 21.68 -2.62
C GLY A 137 2.65 20.70 -3.57
N LEU A 138 1.37 20.40 -3.30
CA LEU A 138 0.58 19.49 -4.15
C LEU A 138 0.40 20.03 -5.57
N ILE A 139 0.19 21.34 -5.73
CA ILE A 139 0.09 21.99 -7.06
C ILE A 139 1.40 21.84 -7.83
N ILE A 140 2.55 22.07 -7.17
CA ILE A 140 3.86 21.91 -7.78
C ILE A 140 4.11 20.45 -8.17
N ASP A 141 3.78 19.49 -7.31
CA ASP A 141 3.90 18.06 -7.59
C ASP A 141 3.04 17.62 -8.78
N ASN A 142 1.82 18.14 -8.89
CA ASN A 142 0.95 17.88 -10.03
C ASN A 142 1.52 18.47 -11.33
N LEU A 143 2.17 19.64 -11.27
CA LEU A 143 2.81 20.25 -12.45
C LEU A 143 4.03 19.43 -12.91
N MET A 144 4.69 18.72 -12.00
CA MET A 144 5.81 17.82 -12.30
C MET A 144 5.39 16.39 -12.66
N ASP A 145 4.10 16.14 -12.86
CA ASP A 145 3.52 14.82 -13.15
C ASP A 145 3.91 13.74 -12.10
N GLY A 146 3.93 14.14 -10.82
CA GLY A 146 4.17 13.22 -9.72
C GLY A 146 3.14 12.07 -9.70
N LYS A 147 3.44 11.00 -8.97
CA LYS A 147 2.51 9.88 -8.77
C LYS A 147 2.42 9.53 -7.29
N PRO A 148 1.22 9.22 -6.76
CA PRO A 148 1.07 8.88 -5.35
C PRO A 148 1.84 7.60 -5.02
N ILE A 149 2.62 7.62 -3.94
CA ILE A 149 3.47 6.49 -3.56
C ILE A 149 2.67 5.20 -3.30
N TYR A 150 1.50 5.31 -2.67
CA TYR A 150 0.66 4.14 -2.39
C TYR A 150 0.08 3.51 -3.66
N GLY A 151 -0.22 4.32 -4.69
CA GLY A 151 -0.66 3.81 -5.99
C GLY A 151 0.44 3.05 -6.72
N MET A 152 1.68 3.57 -6.67
CA MET A 152 2.83 2.89 -7.26
C MET A 152 3.16 1.57 -6.54
N LEU A 153 3.05 1.56 -5.20
CA LEU A 153 3.30 0.36 -4.41
C LEU A 153 2.25 -0.73 -4.69
N ALA A 154 0.97 -0.34 -4.77
CA ALA A 154 -0.11 -1.26 -5.12
C ALA A 154 0.05 -1.84 -6.54
N ALA A 155 0.43 -1.01 -7.52
CA ALA A 155 0.68 -1.47 -8.89
C ALA A 155 1.84 -2.49 -8.96
N HIS A 156 2.90 -2.31 -8.17
CA HIS A 156 3.99 -3.28 -8.08
C HIS A 156 3.56 -4.60 -7.45
N MET A 157 2.68 -4.58 -6.45
CA MET A 157 2.14 -5.81 -5.86
C MET A 157 1.30 -6.58 -6.89
N GLN A 158 0.44 -5.89 -7.65
CA GLN A 158 -0.37 -6.51 -8.70
C GLN A 158 0.47 -7.13 -9.83
N LEU A 159 1.58 -6.50 -10.21
CA LEU A 159 2.50 -7.05 -11.22
C LEU A 159 3.22 -8.32 -10.74
N ASN A 160 3.54 -8.42 -9.45
CA ASN A 160 4.12 -9.64 -8.90
C ASN A 160 3.10 -10.79 -8.84
N ASP A 161 1.82 -10.52 -8.58
CA ASP A 161 0.76 -11.54 -8.66
C ASP A 161 0.59 -12.08 -10.09
N MET A 162 0.82 -11.26 -11.13
CA MET A 162 0.76 -11.69 -12.53
C MET A 162 1.91 -12.63 -12.94
N THR A 163 2.97 -12.76 -12.13
CA THR A 163 4.08 -13.70 -12.40
C THR A 163 3.88 -15.10 -11.81
N GLN A 164 2.77 -15.33 -11.10
CA GLN A 164 2.27 -16.69 -10.82
C GLN A 164 1.40 -17.17 -11.97
N ASP A 165 2.05 -17.45 -13.10
CA ASP A 165 1.45 -18.04 -14.30
C ASP A 165 1.17 -19.54 -14.11
N GLU A 166 0.18 -19.88 -13.25
CA GLU A 166 -0.46 -21.21 -13.26
C GLU A 166 -2.00 -21.20 -13.21
N SER A 167 -2.69 -20.06 -13.22
CA SER A 167 -4.14 -20.07 -13.50
C SER A 167 -4.62 -18.73 -14.02
N GLY A 168 -5.30 -18.71 -15.17
CA GLY A 168 -5.95 -17.51 -15.68
C GLY A 168 -7.02 -16.95 -14.73
N HIS A 169 -7.64 -15.86 -15.15
CA HIS A 169 -8.63 -15.15 -14.33
C HIS A 169 -9.82 -16.07 -13.98
N GLU A 170 -10.18 -16.12 -12.69
CA GLU A 170 -11.30 -16.93 -12.18
C GLU A 170 -12.62 -16.45 -12.81
N ASP A 171 -13.23 -17.28 -13.66
CA ASP A 171 -14.60 -17.09 -14.13
C ASP A 171 -15.50 -18.19 -13.54
N GLN A 172 -16.78 -17.85 -13.33
CA GLN A 172 -17.76 -18.75 -12.74
C GLN A 172 -18.93 -18.99 -13.69
N ILE A 173 -19.20 -20.27 -13.94
CA ILE A 173 -20.39 -20.70 -14.68
C ILE A 173 -21.30 -21.49 -13.76
N THR A 174 -22.61 -21.24 -13.88
CA THR A 174 -23.63 -22.01 -13.17
C THR A 174 -24.30 -22.95 -14.16
N VAL A 175 -24.15 -24.25 -13.92
CA VAL A 175 -24.69 -25.31 -14.79
C VAL A 175 -25.82 -26.03 -14.06
N PRO A 176 -27.08 -25.87 -14.49
CA PRO A 176 -28.19 -26.65 -13.94
C PRO A 176 -28.07 -28.13 -14.34
N VAL A 177 -28.46 -29.04 -13.45
CA VAL A 177 -28.47 -30.49 -13.71
C VAL A 177 -29.91 -30.88 -14.05
N TYR A 178 -30.17 -31.06 -15.34
CA TYR A 178 -31.48 -31.48 -15.86
C TYR A 178 -31.74 -32.97 -15.66
N GLU A 179 -33.02 -33.32 -15.59
CA GLU A 179 -33.52 -34.69 -15.56
C GLU A 179 -33.12 -35.40 -16.87
N GLY A 180 -32.25 -36.40 -16.79
CA GLY A 180 -31.62 -37.06 -17.95
C GLY A 180 -30.11 -36.79 -18.11
N SER A 181 -29.54 -35.90 -17.30
CA SER A 181 -28.09 -35.68 -17.31
C SER A 181 -27.32 -36.93 -16.89
N SER A 182 -26.21 -37.21 -17.59
CA SER A 182 -25.29 -38.31 -17.28
C SER A 182 -24.54 -38.14 -15.94
N MET A 183 -24.70 -36.98 -15.28
CA MET A 183 -24.10 -36.62 -14.00
C MET A 183 -24.95 -37.05 -12.78
N ILE A 184 -26.22 -37.39 -12.98
CA ILE A 184 -27.14 -37.78 -11.90
C ILE A 184 -26.64 -39.07 -11.22
N ASP A 185 -26.79 -39.14 -9.90
CA ASP A 185 -26.41 -40.26 -9.02
C ASP A 185 -24.92 -40.61 -8.98
N LYS A 186 -24.09 -39.86 -9.72
CA LYS A 186 -22.63 -39.94 -9.66
C LYS A 186 -22.11 -39.02 -8.58
N SER A 187 -20.99 -39.44 -7.98
CA SER A 187 -20.19 -38.58 -7.11
C SER A 187 -19.31 -37.67 -7.96
N ILE A 188 -18.92 -36.49 -7.45
CA ILE A 188 -18.05 -35.57 -8.20
C ILE A 188 -16.78 -36.24 -8.70
N SER A 189 -16.16 -37.13 -7.94
CA SER A 189 -14.94 -37.82 -8.36
C SER A 189 -15.13 -38.81 -9.52
N GLN A 190 -16.37 -39.19 -9.82
CA GLN A 190 -16.70 -40.16 -10.88
C GLN A 190 -17.01 -39.48 -12.22
N ILE A 191 -17.01 -38.15 -12.26
CA ILE A 191 -17.29 -37.36 -13.46
C ILE A 191 -15.96 -36.92 -14.06
N SER A 192 -15.82 -37.09 -15.36
CA SER A 192 -14.69 -36.56 -16.13
C SER A 192 -14.91 -35.08 -16.40
N TRP A 193 -14.54 -34.25 -15.44
CA TRP A 193 -14.64 -32.79 -15.57
C TRP A 193 -13.71 -32.27 -16.67
N PRO A 194 -14.10 -31.18 -17.34
CA PRO A 194 -13.23 -30.47 -18.28
C PRO A 194 -11.92 -30.05 -17.60
N LYS A 195 -10.86 -29.87 -18.42
CA LYS A 195 -9.56 -29.41 -17.90
C LYS A 195 -9.72 -28.08 -17.16
N ASN A 196 -8.92 -27.89 -16.12
CA ASN A 196 -8.89 -26.69 -15.28
C ASN A 196 -10.27 -26.26 -14.73
N THR A 197 -11.16 -27.23 -14.44
CA THR A 197 -12.48 -26.97 -13.86
C THR A 197 -12.57 -27.49 -12.44
N LEU A 198 -13.08 -26.67 -11.52
CA LEU A 198 -13.34 -27.04 -10.13
C LEU A 198 -14.80 -26.79 -9.76
N VAL A 199 -15.45 -27.79 -9.15
CA VAL A 199 -16.80 -27.64 -8.60
C VAL A 199 -16.70 -26.94 -7.25
N LYS A 200 -17.05 -25.65 -7.20
CA LYS A 200 -16.96 -24.81 -5.99
C LYS A 200 -18.14 -25.03 -5.05
N LEU A 201 -19.35 -25.11 -5.62
CA LEU A 201 -20.59 -25.19 -4.85
C LEU A 201 -21.65 -25.99 -5.62
N ILE A 202 -22.50 -26.70 -4.88
CA ILE A 202 -23.75 -27.24 -5.40
C ILE A 202 -24.90 -26.53 -4.71
N LYS A 203 -25.78 -25.90 -5.48
CA LYS A 203 -27.02 -25.29 -4.98
C LYS A 203 -28.17 -26.27 -5.19
N ARG A 204 -28.72 -26.78 -4.10
CA ARG A 204 -29.84 -27.72 -4.08
C ARG A 204 -31.06 -27.04 -3.47
N GLY A 205 -31.92 -26.49 -4.33
CA GLY A 205 -33.01 -25.62 -3.91
C GLY A 205 -32.48 -24.36 -3.21
N SER A 206 -32.76 -24.21 -1.91
CA SER A 206 -32.29 -23.09 -1.08
C SER A 206 -31.03 -23.38 -0.27
N ARG A 207 -30.43 -24.58 -0.42
CA ARG A 207 -29.24 -24.99 0.33
C ARG A 207 -28.00 -24.91 -0.53
N ASP A 208 -26.95 -24.32 0.05
CA ASP A 208 -25.62 -24.30 -0.52
C ASP A 208 -24.79 -25.44 0.08
N ILE A 209 -24.23 -26.29 -0.77
CA ILE A 209 -23.46 -27.47 -0.39
C ILE A 209 -22.03 -27.28 -0.89
N ILE A 210 -21.06 -27.26 0.03
CA ILE A 210 -19.63 -27.33 -0.31
C ILE A 210 -19.31 -28.79 -0.61
N PRO A 211 -18.99 -29.14 -1.86
CA PRO A 211 -18.91 -30.54 -2.22
C PRO A 211 -17.52 -31.11 -1.98
N ASN A 212 -17.44 -32.43 -1.83
CA ASN A 212 -16.21 -33.20 -1.84
C ASN A 212 -16.30 -34.29 -2.92
N GLY A 213 -15.23 -35.05 -3.13
CA GLY A 213 -15.22 -36.11 -4.15
C GLY A 213 -16.34 -37.16 -4.01
N LYS A 214 -16.90 -37.35 -2.81
CA LYS A 214 -18.00 -38.29 -2.52
C LYS A 214 -19.40 -37.65 -2.59
N THR A 215 -19.49 -36.34 -2.79
CA THR A 215 -20.77 -35.65 -2.88
C THR A 215 -21.50 -36.08 -4.15
N LYS A 216 -22.71 -36.63 -3.98
CA LYS A 216 -23.57 -37.06 -5.09
C LYS A 216 -24.38 -35.90 -5.66
N ILE A 217 -24.43 -35.87 -6.99
CA ILE A 217 -25.21 -34.90 -7.77
C ILE A 217 -26.61 -35.46 -8.01
N VAL A 218 -27.62 -34.62 -7.83
CA VAL A 218 -29.04 -34.98 -7.98
C VAL A 218 -29.68 -34.07 -9.03
N ALA A 219 -30.72 -34.55 -9.72
CA ALA A 219 -31.50 -33.73 -10.63
C ALA A 219 -32.05 -32.47 -9.92
N GLY A 220 -31.97 -31.33 -10.58
CA GLY A 220 -32.36 -30.03 -10.02
C GLY A 220 -31.25 -29.32 -9.22
N ASP A 221 -30.08 -29.94 -9.04
CA ASP A 221 -28.90 -29.24 -8.54
C ASP A 221 -28.42 -28.19 -9.55
N ALA A 222 -27.89 -27.08 -9.07
CA ALA A 222 -27.12 -26.13 -9.87
C ALA A 222 -25.65 -26.16 -9.42
N LEU A 223 -24.77 -26.53 -10.33
CA LEU A 223 -23.33 -26.64 -10.09
C LEU A 223 -22.67 -25.30 -10.40
N ILE A 224 -22.00 -24.71 -9.40
CA ILE A 224 -21.17 -23.52 -9.59
C ILE A 224 -19.74 -24.01 -9.84
N LEU A 225 -19.30 -23.85 -11.08
CA LEU A 225 -17.98 -24.26 -11.54
C LEU A 225 -17.07 -23.04 -11.62
N VAL A 226 -15.85 -23.19 -11.14
CA VAL A 226 -14.74 -22.26 -11.35
C VAL A 226 -13.91 -22.76 -12.51
N ILE A 227 -13.65 -21.86 -13.44
CA ILE A 227 -12.89 -22.11 -14.66
C ILE A 227 -11.98 -20.92 -14.96
N ASP A 228 -11.05 -21.12 -15.89
CA ASP A 228 -10.29 -20.05 -16.52
C ASP A 228 -11.18 -19.31 -17.54
N GLU A 229 -11.24 -17.97 -17.44
CA GLU A 229 -12.00 -17.10 -18.36
C GLU A 229 -11.71 -17.41 -19.84
N GLY A 230 -10.45 -17.71 -20.19
CA GLY A 230 -10.05 -18.03 -21.56
C GLY A 230 -10.60 -19.36 -22.09
N GLN A 231 -11.13 -20.22 -21.22
CA GLN A 231 -11.64 -21.56 -21.56
C GLN A 231 -13.16 -21.68 -21.43
N ARG A 232 -13.88 -20.57 -21.16
CA ARG A 232 -15.34 -20.57 -20.92
C ARG A 232 -16.14 -21.30 -22.00
N ALA A 233 -15.87 -21.03 -23.27
CA ALA A 233 -16.59 -21.64 -24.38
C ALA A 233 -16.38 -23.17 -24.43
N THR A 234 -15.13 -23.61 -24.32
CA THR A 234 -14.76 -25.04 -24.35
C THR A 234 -15.40 -25.80 -23.18
N VAL A 235 -15.34 -25.23 -21.97
CA VAL A 235 -15.95 -25.85 -20.79
C VAL A 235 -17.47 -25.90 -20.92
N TYR A 236 -18.11 -24.86 -21.45
CA TYR A 236 -19.56 -24.86 -21.67
C TYR A 236 -20.00 -25.97 -22.65
N ASP A 237 -19.27 -26.15 -23.75
CA ASP A 237 -19.54 -27.20 -24.73
C ASP A 237 -19.38 -28.61 -24.13
N GLU A 238 -18.33 -28.84 -23.34
CA GLU A 238 -18.11 -30.13 -22.66
C GLU A 238 -19.17 -30.40 -21.58
N MET A 239 -19.58 -29.37 -20.83
CA MET A 239 -20.68 -29.50 -19.86
C MET A 239 -22.02 -29.80 -20.54
N THR A 240 -22.27 -29.25 -21.73
CA THR A 240 -23.47 -29.55 -22.53
C THR A 240 -23.51 -31.03 -22.95
N LYS A 241 -22.37 -31.61 -23.34
CA LYS A 241 -22.26 -33.06 -23.63
C LYS A 241 -22.57 -33.91 -22.41
N LEU A 242 -22.13 -33.51 -21.22
CA LEU A 242 -22.42 -34.20 -19.96
C LEU A 242 -23.90 -34.11 -19.56
N GLN A 243 -24.60 -33.06 -19.98
CA GLN A 243 -26.06 -32.95 -19.81
C GLN A 243 -26.87 -33.86 -20.73
N GLY A 244 -26.27 -34.44 -21.78
CA GLY A 244 -26.95 -35.36 -22.70
C GLY A 244 -27.77 -34.67 -23.80
N PHE A 245 -27.57 -33.36 -24.02
CA PHE A 245 -28.09 -32.67 -25.19
C PHE A 245 -27.13 -32.91 -26.37
N ILE A 246 -27.57 -33.74 -27.33
CA ILE A 246 -27.01 -33.83 -28.68
C ILE A 246 -27.97 -33.09 -29.61
#